data_AF-A0A160VRB2-F1
#
_entry.id   AF-A0A160VRB2-F1
#
_cell.length_a   1.000
_cell.length_b   1.000
_cell.length_c   1.000
_cell.angle_alpha   90.00
_cell.angle_beta   90.00
_cell.angle_gamma   90.00
#
_symmetry.space_group_name_H-M   'P 1'
#
loop_
_entity.id
_entity.type
_entity.pdbx_description
1 polymer ?
#
loop_
_entity_poly.entity_id
_entity_poly.type
_entity_poly.pdbx_seq_one_letter_code
_entity_poly.pdbx_strand_id
1 'polypeptide(L)'
;MYLIDTDVLIDVLRGMKLLRFLRRHFQILLIDEEIGILSGEIRRDYNIGLGDAIIAATAIVHGLSVVTGNIRHFSKVEGLHVIKPPYR
;
A
#
# COMPACT_ATOMS: atom_id res chain seq x y z
N MET A 1 5.28 -4.40 -11.26
CA MET A 1 3.96 -3.82 -10.93
C MET A 1 4.08 -3.19 -9.54
N TYR A 2 3.41 -2.05 -9.26
CA TYR A 2 3.62 -1.27 -8.03
C TYR A 2 2.31 -1.04 -7.28
N LEU A 3 2.33 -1.08 -5.95
CA LEU A 3 1.22 -0.70 -5.10
C LEU A 3 1.39 0.75 -4.64
N ILE A 4 0.40 1.59 -4.89
CA ILE A 4 0.42 3.03 -4.59
C ILE A 4 -0.45 3.32 -3.37
N ASP A 5 0.13 4.02 -2.41
CA ASP A 5 -0.54 4.51 -1.21
C ASP A 5 -1.67 5.51 -1.55
N THR A 6 -2.83 5.38 -0.90
CA THR A 6 -3.99 6.22 -1.12
C THR A 6 -3.73 7.70 -0.84
N ASP A 7 -2.84 8.03 0.08
CA ASP A 7 -2.54 9.44 0.40
C ASP A 7 -1.82 10.15 -0.76
N VAL A 8 -0.91 9.44 -1.44
CA VAL A 8 -0.24 9.93 -2.66
C VAL A 8 -1.23 10.18 -3.79
N LEU A 9 -2.31 9.41 -3.80
CA LEU A 9 -3.32 9.41 -4.85
C LEU A 9 -4.40 10.48 -4.63
N ILE A 10 -4.79 10.70 -3.36
CA ILE A 10 -5.79 11.69 -2.94
C ILE A 10 -5.27 13.12 -3.14
N ASP A 11 -3.97 13.35 -2.94
CA ASP A 11 -3.34 14.65 -3.24
C ASP A 11 -3.53 15.07 -4.71
N VAL A 12 -3.64 14.12 -5.63
CA VAL A 12 -3.72 14.39 -7.07
C VAL A 12 -5.17 14.56 -7.57
N LEU A 13 -6.18 14.05 -6.84
CA LEU A 13 -7.49 13.79 -7.43
C LEU A 13 -8.62 13.88 -6.38
N ARG A 14 -9.47 14.92 -6.47
CA ARG A 14 -10.72 15.03 -5.67
C ARG A 14 -11.99 14.78 -6.50
N GLY A 15 -12.95 13.99 -5.99
CA GLY A 15 -14.35 13.85 -6.49
C GLY A 15 -14.69 12.57 -7.28
N MET A 16 -15.95 12.36 -7.73
CA MET A 16 -16.40 11.19 -8.54
C MET A 16 -15.63 10.95 -9.85
N LYS A 17 -14.78 11.90 -10.27
CA LYS A 17 -13.82 11.73 -11.38
C LYS A 17 -12.61 10.87 -10.97
N LEU A 18 -12.21 10.90 -9.68
CA LEU A 18 -11.13 10.10 -9.11
C LEU A 18 -11.36 8.62 -9.34
N LEU A 19 -12.48 8.06 -8.88
CA LEU A 19 -12.73 6.61 -8.96
C LEU A 19 -12.69 6.09 -10.41
N ARG A 20 -13.19 6.89 -11.38
CA ARG A 20 -13.08 6.56 -12.81
C ARG A 20 -11.65 6.64 -13.31
N PHE A 21 -10.91 7.67 -12.93
CA PHE A 21 -9.50 7.79 -13.29
C PHE A 21 -8.68 6.63 -12.71
N LEU A 22 -8.90 6.28 -11.44
CA LEU A 22 -8.20 5.18 -10.78
C LEU A 22 -8.45 3.86 -11.47
N ARG A 23 -9.73 3.51 -11.69
CA ARG A 23 -10.09 2.27 -12.38
C ARG A 23 -9.55 2.20 -13.81
N ARG A 24 -9.33 3.33 -14.46
CA ARG A 24 -8.81 3.39 -15.84
C ARG A 24 -7.29 3.18 -15.90
N HIS A 25 -6.56 3.65 -14.89
CA HIS A 25 -5.09 3.70 -14.94
C HIS A 25 -4.40 2.74 -13.96
N PHE A 26 -5.13 2.24 -12.97
CA PHE A 26 -4.61 1.38 -11.92
C PHE A 26 -5.48 0.16 -11.73
N GLN A 27 -4.83 -0.94 -11.37
CA GLN A 27 -5.51 -2.15 -10.94
C GLN A 27 -5.89 -2.01 -9.46
N ILE A 28 -7.15 -2.31 -9.14
CA ILE A 28 -7.62 -2.40 -7.75
C ILE A 28 -7.36 -3.82 -7.28
N LEU A 29 -6.62 -3.95 -6.17
CA LEU A 29 -6.41 -5.23 -5.49
C LEU A 29 -7.42 -5.32 -4.33
N LEU A 30 -8.14 -6.44 -4.27
CA LEU A 30 -9.07 -6.73 -3.18
C LEU A 30 -8.31 -7.44 -2.06
N ILE A 31 -8.78 -7.23 -0.83
CA ILE A 31 -8.26 -7.90 0.35
C ILE A 31 -9.02 -9.22 0.49
N ASP A 32 -8.28 -10.32 0.56
CA ASP A 32 -8.79 -11.64 0.89
C ASP A 32 -8.34 -12.07 2.30
N GLU A 33 -8.64 -13.32 2.66
CA GLU A 33 -8.29 -13.88 3.97
C GLU A 33 -6.78 -13.93 4.21
N GLU A 34 -5.99 -14.30 3.19
CA GLU A 34 -4.52 -14.37 3.29
C GLU A 34 -3.93 -12.99 3.59
N ILE A 35 -4.34 -11.97 2.85
CA ILE A 35 -3.93 -10.58 3.10
C ILE A 35 -4.40 -10.13 4.49
N GLY A 36 -5.63 -10.48 4.87
CA GLY A 36 -6.20 -10.14 6.17
C GLY A 36 -5.38 -10.70 7.34
N ILE A 37 -5.04 -11.99 7.30
CA ILE A 37 -4.23 -12.66 8.33
C ILE A 37 -2.85 -12.03 8.40
N LEU A 38 -2.14 -11.94 7.27
CA LEU A 38 -0.79 -11.38 7.23
C LEU A 38 -0.76 -9.92 7.71
N SER A 39 -1.79 -9.14 7.41
CA SER A 39 -1.90 -7.76 7.91
C SER A 39 -1.96 -7.71 9.45
N GLY A 40 -2.65 -8.66 10.08
CA GLY A 40 -2.71 -8.79 11.53
C GLY A 40 -1.35 -9.12 12.14
N GLU A 41 -0.62 -10.05 11.51
CA GLU A 41 0.74 -10.44 11.91
C GLU A 41 1.72 -9.26 11.79
N ILE A 42 1.75 -8.58 10.64
CA ILE A 42 2.59 -7.40 10.42
C ILE A 42 2.28 -6.31 11.45
N ARG A 43 1.00 -6.05 11.72
CA ARG A 43 0.61 -5.06 12.72
C ARG A 43 1.10 -5.44 14.12
N ARG A 44 0.98 -6.71 14.50
CA ARG A 44 1.45 -7.21 15.80
C ARG A 44 2.97 -7.08 15.93
N ASP A 45 3.70 -7.46 14.90
CA ASP A 45 5.15 -7.63 14.98
C ASP A 45 5.90 -6.30 14.78
N TYR A 46 5.36 -5.38 13.98
CA TYR A 46 6.01 -4.10 13.64
C TYR A 46 5.33 -2.87 14.24
N ASN A 47 4.19 -3.04 14.94
CA ASN A 47 3.40 -1.97 15.56
C ASN A 47 3.09 -0.81 14.61
N ILE A 48 2.70 -1.12 13.37
CA ILE A 48 2.28 -0.13 12.37
C ILE A 48 0.76 0.01 12.31
N GLY A 49 0.29 1.11 11.71
CA GLY A 49 -1.15 1.36 11.52
C GLY A 49 -1.82 0.24 10.73
N LEU A 50 -3.10 -0.05 10.99
CA LEU A 50 -3.81 -1.15 10.33
C LEU A 50 -3.84 -0.97 8.80
N GLY A 51 -4.05 0.26 8.33
CA GLY A 51 -4.00 0.57 6.89
C GLY A 51 -2.62 0.27 6.27
N ASP A 52 -1.53 0.72 6.92
CA ASP A 52 -0.16 0.43 6.48
C ASP A 52 0.12 -1.09 6.48
N ALA A 53 -0.36 -1.81 7.49
CA ALA A 53 -0.20 -3.26 7.57
C ALA A 53 -0.94 -4.00 6.44
N ILE A 54 -2.16 -3.56 6.10
CA ILE A 54 -2.91 -4.10 4.96
C ILE A 54 -2.17 -3.85 3.64
N ILE A 55 -1.63 -2.64 3.44
CA ILE A 55 -0.85 -2.29 2.24
C ILE A 55 0.41 -3.15 2.16
N ALA A 56 1.14 -3.30 3.27
CA ALA A 56 2.34 -4.14 3.35
C ALA A 56 2.03 -5.61 3.06
N ALA A 57 1.00 -6.18 3.68
CA ALA A 57 0.56 -7.55 3.44
C ALA A 57 0.16 -7.77 1.98
N THR A 58 -0.64 -6.86 1.42
CA THR A 58 -1.06 -6.90 0.00
C THR A 58 0.16 -6.91 -0.92
N ALA A 59 1.14 -6.06 -0.65
CA ALA A 59 2.36 -6.01 -1.45
C ALA A 59 3.19 -7.29 -1.35
N ILE A 60 3.33 -7.87 -0.15
CA ILE A 60 4.08 -9.12 0.05
C ILE A 60 3.40 -10.28 -0.66
N VAL A 61 2.09 -10.48 -0.47
CA VAL A 61 1.32 -11.58 -1.09
C VAL A 61 1.42 -11.52 -2.62
N HIS A 62 1.37 -10.33 -3.21
CA HIS A 62 1.45 -10.14 -4.66
C HIS A 62 2.88 -9.93 -5.21
N GLY A 63 3.92 -9.98 -4.37
CA GLY A 63 5.31 -9.74 -4.79
C GLY A 63 5.55 -8.34 -5.37
N LEU A 64 4.86 -7.32 -4.83
CA LEU A 64 4.93 -5.93 -5.29
C LEU A 64 5.84 -5.09 -4.40
N SER A 65 6.33 -3.97 -4.95
CA SER A 65 6.95 -2.91 -4.14
C SER A 65 5.93 -1.85 -3.76
N VAL A 66 6.05 -1.32 -2.53
CA VAL A 66 5.25 -0.18 -2.05
C VAL A 66 5.96 1.11 -2.39
N VAL A 67 5.29 1.98 -3.15
CA VAL A 67 5.76 3.33 -3.44
C VAL A 67 5.11 4.29 -2.44
N THR A 68 5.90 4.88 -1.53
CA THR A 68 5.36 5.72 -0.44
C THR A 68 6.33 6.80 0.02
N GLY A 69 5.78 7.91 0.51
CA GLY A 69 6.52 8.93 1.25
C GLY A 69 6.79 8.54 2.72
N ASN A 70 6.06 7.58 3.27
CA ASN A 70 6.15 7.15 4.67
C ASN A 70 7.17 6.02 4.87
N ILE A 71 8.37 6.17 4.29
CA ILE A 71 9.41 5.13 4.24
C ILE A 71 9.68 4.53 5.62
N ARG A 72 9.68 5.35 6.68
CA ARG A 72 9.96 4.92 8.05
C ARG A 72 8.97 3.89 8.61
N HIS A 73 7.73 3.87 8.13
CA HIS A 73 6.73 2.90 8.56
C HIS A 73 6.95 1.56 7.87
N PHE A 74 7.13 1.59 6.55
CA PHE A 74 7.20 0.38 5.72
C PHE A 74 8.57 -0.29 5.72
N SER A 75 9.67 0.47 5.85
CA SER A 75 11.05 -0.07 5.83
C SER A 75 11.38 -1.02 7.00
N LYS A 76 10.53 -1.06 8.03
CA LYS A 76 10.70 -1.97 9.17
C LYS A 76 10.18 -3.37 8.88
N VAL A 77 9.25 -3.52 7.93
CA VAL A 77 8.56 -4.78 7.63
C VAL A 77 9.49 -5.67 6.81
N GLU A 78 9.85 -6.83 7.36
CA GLU A 78 10.68 -7.82 6.66
C GLU A 78 9.98 -8.35 5.40
N GLY A 79 10.75 -8.59 4.33
CA GLY A 79 10.22 -9.07 3.05
C GLY A 79 9.53 -8.00 2.19
N LEU A 80 9.38 -6.77 2.68
CA LEU A 80 8.74 -5.68 1.94
C LEU A 80 9.75 -4.82 1.17
N HIS A 81 9.56 -4.72 -0.14
CA HIS A 81 10.33 -3.78 -0.98
C HIS A 81 9.68 -2.39 -0.98
N VAL A 82 10.43 -1.37 -0.54
CA VAL A 82 9.94 0.01 -0.44
C VAL A 82 10.69 0.90 -1.42
N ILE A 83 9.94 1.69 -2.20
CA ILE A 83 10.48 2.65 -3.17
C ILE A 83 10.05 4.05 -2.76
N LYS A 84 11.03 4.95 -2.62
CA LYS A 84 10.74 6.38 -2.47
C LYS A 84 10.34 6.96 -3.83
N PRO A 85 9.18 7.63 -3.96
CA PRO A 85 8.83 8.30 -5.21
C PRO A 85 9.84 9.43 -5.52
N PRO A 86 10.12 9.71 -6.81
CA PRO A 86 11.11 10.72 -7.19
C PRO A 86 10.64 12.17 -6.95
N TYR A 87 9.41 12.36 -6.49
CA TYR A 87 8.81 13.64 -6.15
C TYR A 87 8.40 13.68 -4.68
N ARG A 88 9.07 14.51 -3.89
CA ARG A 88 8.64 15.15 -2.63
C ARG A 88 9.79 15.98 -2.09
#